data_AF-A0A956YYN4-F1
#
_entry.id   AF-A0A956YYN4-F1
#
_cell.length_a   1.000
_cell.length_b   1.000
_cell.length_c   1.000
_cell.angle_alpha   90.00
_cell.angle_beta   90.00
_cell.angle_gamma   90.00
#
_symmetry.space_group_name_H-M   'P 1'
#
loop_
_entity.id
_entity.type
_entity.pdbx_description
1 polymer ?
#
loop_
_entity_poly.entity_id
_entity_poly.type
_entity_poly.pdbx_seq_one_letter_code
_entity_poly.pdbx_strand_id
1 'polypeptide(L)'
;LTSLQPPETPAQYAVDADQVRRGEQVFAEQDCAQCHSGSAFTNGQLVDVGTSSPAGELYDTPSLRWLWLSAPYFHDGRAATLGDVFSMAGAHYLLDKVRMDDIDALIAYLLTLR
;
A
#
# COMPACT_ATOMS: atom_id res chain seq x y z
N LEU A 1 -4.96 26.08 -1.85
CA LEU A 1 -4.00 25.09 -1.27
C LEU A 1 -2.82 24.91 -2.24
N THR A 2 -2.06 25.96 -2.54
CA THR A 2 -1.18 26.00 -3.73
C THR A 2 0.31 26.09 -3.36
N SER A 3 0.74 25.38 -2.32
CA SER A 3 2.13 25.48 -1.83
C SER A 3 2.66 24.21 -1.15
N LEU A 4 1.94 23.09 -1.14
CA LEU A 4 2.49 21.88 -0.57
C LEU A 4 3.51 21.30 -1.55
N GLN A 5 4.79 21.40 -1.19
CA GLN A 5 5.87 20.73 -1.91
C GLN A 5 5.80 19.22 -1.63
N PRO A 6 6.04 18.36 -2.64
CA PRO A 6 6.17 16.94 -2.41
C PRO A 6 7.27 16.66 -1.36
N PRO A 7 6.98 15.85 -0.34
CA PRO A 7 7.99 15.44 0.62
C PRO A 7 9.05 14.57 -0.07
N GLU A 8 10.30 14.72 0.33
CA GLU A 8 11.36 13.79 -0.05
C GLU A 8 11.17 12.47 0.69
N THR A 9 11.55 11.36 0.04
CA THR A 9 11.58 10.05 0.68
C THR A 9 12.68 10.03 1.75
N PRO A 10 12.37 9.76 3.02
CA PRO A 10 13.39 9.68 4.07
C PRO A 10 14.49 8.68 3.74
N ALA A 11 15.75 8.99 4.10
CA ALA A 11 16.90 8.13 3.82
C ALA A 11 16.80 6.71 4.41
N GLN A 12 16.03 6.53 5.49
CA GLN A 12 15.73 5.21 6.08
C GLN A 12 14.89 4.31 5.17
N TYR A 13 14.25 4.88 4.15
CA TYR A 13 13.54 4.17 3.09
C TYR A 13 14.30 4.24 1.76
N ALA A 14 15.60 4.57 1.78
CA ALA A 14 16.46 4.35 0.62
C ALA A 14 16.59 2.86 0.41
N VAL A 15 15.88 2.36 -0.59
CA VAL A 15 15.71 0.94 -0.89
C VAL A 15 16.58 0.53 -2.08
N ASP A 16 17.02 -0.72 -2.09
CA ASP A 16 17.76 -1.32 -3.19
C ASP A 16 16.91 -1.25 -4.48
N ALA A 17 17.49 -0.76 -5.58
CA ALA A 17 16.78 -0.64 -6.85
C ALA A 17 16.28 -1.99 -7.39
N ASP A 18 17.00 -3.08 -7.13
CA ASP A 18 16.60 -4.43 -7.53
C ASP A 18 15.37 -4.87 -6.72
N GLN A 19 15.35 -4.54 -5.43
CA GLN A 19 14.21 -4.81 -4.54
C GLN A 19 12.98 -3.99 -4.96
N VAL A 20 13.14 -2.72 -5.31
CA VAL A 20 12.05 -1.87 -5.83
C VAL A 20 11.48 -2.45 -7.12
N ARG A 21 12.33 -2.84 -8.07
CA ARG A 21 11.87 -3.46 -9.32
C ARG A 21 11.13 -4.76 -9.07
N ARG A 22 11.59 -5.59 -8.11
CA ARG A 22 10.85 -6.79 -7.72
C ARG A 22 9.49 -6.44 -7.12
N GLY A 23 9.43 -5.44 -6.24
CA GLY A 23 8.19 -4.98 -5.64
C GLY A 23 7.16 -4.47 -6.65
N GLU A 24 7.60 -3.74 -7.67
CA GLU A 24 6.74 -3.31 -8.77
C GLU A 24 6.15 -4.50 -9.53
N GLN A 25 6.94 -5.55 -9.76
CA GLN A 25 6.44 -6.79 -10.36
C GLN A 25 5.41 -7.48 -9.48
N VAL A 26 5.67 -7.59 -8.17
CA VAL A 26 4.72 -8.16 -7.21
C VAL A 26 3.42 -7.35 -7.20
N PHE A 27 3.50 -6.02 -7.25
CA PHE A 27 2.33 -5.15 -7.32
C PHE A 27 1.44 -5.45 -8.54
N ALA A 28 2.06 -5.73 -9.68
CA ALA A 28 1.35 -6.14 -10.90
C ALA A 28 0.82 -7.59 -10.80
N GLU A 29 1.62 -8.53 -10.30
CA GLU A 29 1.27 -9.95 -10.14
C GLU A 29 0.09 -10.15 -9.17
N GLN A 30 -0.04 -9.29 -8.15
CA GLN A 30 -1.11 -9.32 -7.17
C GLN A 30 -2.29 -8.40 -7.53
N ASP A 31 -2.34 -7.89 -8.77
CA ASP A 31 -3.43 -7.06 -9.29
C ASP A 31 -3.73 -5.81 -8.41
N CYS A 32 -2.74 -5.28 -7.69
CA CYS A 32 -2.93 -4.14 -6.79
C CYS A 32 -3.44 -2.89 -7.52
N ALA A 33 -3.09 -2.76 -8.81
CA ALA A 33 -3.54 -1.68 -9.69
C ALA A 33 -5.06 -1.68 -9.95
N GLN A 34 -5.79 -2.77 -9.69
CA GLN A 34 -7.25 -2.79 -9.84
C GLN A 34 -7.91 -1.70 -8.97
N CYS A 35 -7.39 -1.50 -7.77
CA CYS A 35 -7.81 -0.43 -6.86
C CYS A 35 -6.84 0.76 -6.87
N HIS A 36 -5.53 0.50 -6.88
CA HIS A 36 -4.50 1.52 -6.75
C HIS A 36 -3.83 1.87 -8.09
N SER A 37 -4.57 2.49 -9.00
CA SER A 37 -4.11 2.80 -10.37
C SER A 37 -3.87 4.29 -10.64
N GLY A 38 -3.35 4.58 -11.84
CA GLY A 38 -3.14 5.93 -12.33
C GLY A 38 -1.98 6.65 -11.63
N SER A 39 -1.76 7.91 -12.00
CA SER A 39 -0.67 8.72 -11.45
C SER A 39 -0.82 9.02 -9.95
N ALA A 40 -2.03 8.87 -9.42
CA ALA A 40 -2.32 9.04 -8.00
C ALA A 40 -2.28 7.73 -7.20
N PHE A 41 -2.10 6.58 -7.85
CA PHE A 41 -2.20 5.25 -7.21
C PHE A 41 -3.52 5.05 -6.44
N THR A 42 -4.62 5.49 -7.05
CA THR A 42 -5.99 5.31 -6.59
C THR A 42 -6.94 5.44 -7.78
N ASN A 43 -7.96 4.59 -7.81
CA ASN A 43 -9.07 4.70 -8.77
C ASN A 43 -10.22 5.58 -8.25
N GLY A 44 -10.15 6.08 -7.01
CA GLY A 44 -11.18 6.90 -6.38
C GLY A 44 -12.52 6.19 -6.13
N GLN A 45 -12.53 4.85 -6.12
CA GLN A 45 -13.73 4.05 -5.89
C GLN A 45 -13.86 3.64 -4.42
N LEU A 46 -15.13 3.51 -4.01
CA LEU A 46 -15.55 2.90 -2.75
C LEU A 46 -15.52 1.38 -2.88
N VAL A 47 -14.72 0.73 -2.04
CA VAL A 47 -14.52 -0.73 -2.06
C VAL A 47 -14.65 -1.32 -0.66
N ASP A 48 -15.25 -2.52 -0.58
CA ASP A 48 -15.17 -3.34 0.62
C ASP A 48 -13.88 -4.16 0.54
N VAL A 49 -12.94 -3.85 1.43
CA VAL A 49 -11.65 -4.57 1.52
C VAL A 49 -11.64 -5.60 2.65
N GLY A 50 -12.81 -5.89 3.24
CA GLY A 50 -12.96 -6.84 4.35
C GLY A 50 -12.27 -6.37 5.63
N THR A 51 -12.00 -5.07 5.75
CA THR A 51 -11.34 -4.49 6.91
C THR A 51 -12.31 -4.01 7.99
N SER A 52 -13.62 -4.25 7.87
CA SER A 52 -14.61 -3.71 8.81
C SER A 52 -15.57 -4.78 9.34
N SER A 53 -16.52 -4.34 10.17
CA SER A 53 -17.60 -5.12 10.80
C SER A 53 -18.35 -6.03 9.81
N PRO A 54 -19.05 -7.10 10.27
CA PRO A 54 -19.77 -8.06 9.43
C PRO A 54 -20.79 -7.47 8.43
N ALA A 55 -21.14 -6.20 8.55
CA ALA A 55 -22.07 -5.51 7.66
C ALA A 55 -21.45 -5.08 6.31
N GLY A 56 -20.12 -5.15 6.15
CA GLY A 56 -19.42 -4.75 4.92
C GLY A 56 -19.49 -3.24 4.68
N GLU A 57 -18.50 -2.51 5.19
CA GLU A 57 -18.40 -1.06 4.94
C GLU A 57 -17.47 -0.78 3.76
N LEU A 58 -17.88 0.16 2.90
CA LEU A 58 -17.08 0.62 1.78
C LEU A 58 -16.20 1.80 2.20
N TYR A 59 -14.94 1.78 1.77
CA TYR A 59 -14.01 2.89 1.98
C TYR A 59 -13.46 3.40 0.66
N ASP A 60 -13.18 4.71 0.60
CA ASP A 60 -12.46 5.28 -0.52
C ASP A 60 -11.09 4.63 -0.61
N THR A 61 -10.70 4.21 -1.81
CA THR A 61 -9.35 3.71 -2.05
C THR A 61 -8.35 4.87 -1.89
N PRO A 62 -7.51 4.91 -0.85
CA PRO A 62 -6.60 6.03 -0.64
C PRO A 62 -5.48 6.01 -1.69
N SER A 63 -4.89 7.18 -1.96
CA SER A 63 -3.67 7.29 -2.74
C SER A 63 -2.51 6.59 -2.00
N LEU A 64 -1.66 5.88 -2.73
CA LEU A 64 -0.42 5.30 -2.19
C LEU A 64 0.78 6.26 -2.27
N ARG A 65 0.58 7.51 -2.71
CA ARG A 65 1.67 8.50 -2.78
C ARG A 65 2.10 8.88 -1.36
N TRP A 66 3.41 8.89 -1.13
CA TRP A 66 4.00 9.27 0.15
C TRP A 66 3.50 8.43 1.33
N LEU A 67 3.24 7.13 1.10
CA LEU A 67 2.65 6.20 2.06
C LEU A 67 3.41 6.11 3.40
N TRP A 68 4.69 6.46 3.41
CA TRP A 68 5.49 6.53 4.64
C TRP A 68 5.06 7.64 5.62
N LEU A 69 4.22 8.59 5.20
CA LEU A 69 3.70 9.67 6.05
C LEU A 69 2.36 9.33 6.73
N SER A 70 1.72 8.21 6.36
CA SER A 70 0.33 7.94 6.72
C SER A 70 0.14 6.78 7.68
N ALA A 71 1.21 6.26 8.30
CA ALA A 71 1.07 5.28 9.37
C ALA A 71 0.38 5.93 10.60
N PRO A 72 -0.47 5.19 11.34
CA PRO A 72 -0.89 3.82 11.08
C PRO A 72 -1.93 3.72 9.95
N TYR A 73 -2.00 2.56 9.31
CA TYR A 73 -2.78 2.26 8.13
C TYR A 73 -4.19 1.72 8.43
N PHE A 74 -5.01 1.65 7.38
CA PHE A 74 -6.47 1.45 7.40
C PHE A 74 -7.24 2.60 8.04
N HIS A 75 -8.56 2.62 7.82
CA HIS A 75 -9.45 3.69 8.25
C HIS A 75 -9.56 3.82 9.78
N ASP A 76 -9.31 2.73 10.51
CA ASP A 76 -9.33 2.64 11.97
C ASP A 76 -7.92 2.70 12.59
N GLY A 77 -6.87 2.81 11.76
CA GLY A 77 -5.48 2.90 12.21
C GLY A 77 -4.95 1.63 12.88
N ARG A 78 -5.57 0.46 12.66
CA ARG A 78 -5.16 -0.76 13.38
C ARG A 78 -3.89 -1.41 12.84
N ALA A 79 -3.50 -1.12 11.60
CA ALA A 79 -2.28 -1.65 11.00
C ALA A 79 -1.13 -0.68 11.25
N ALA A 80 -0.24 -1.00 12.20
CA ALA A 80 0.86 -0.11 12.56
C ALA A 80 1.94 -0.02 11.46
N THR A 81 2.08 -1.09 10.67
CA THR A 81 3.08 -1.24 9.61
C THR A 81 2.46 -1.75 8.31
N LEU A 82 3.19 -1.64 7.20
CA LEU A 82 2.76 -2.26 5.93
C LEU A 82 2.78 -3.79 6.00
N GLY A 83 3.65 -4.38 6.83
CA GLY A 83 3.60 -5.82 7.13
C GLY A 83 2.28 -6.21 7.80
N ASP A 84 1.74 -5.35 8.67
CA ASP A 84 0.43 -5.58 9.30
C ASP A 84 -0.70 -5.53 8.25
N VAL A 85 -0.63 -4.61 7.28
CA VAL A 85 -1.61 -4.53 6.17
C VAL A 85 -1.71 -5.86 5.41
N PHE A 86 -0.57 -6.51 5.16
CA PHE A 86 -0.52 -7.77 4.41
C PHE A 86 -0.77 -9.04 5.24
N SER A 87 -0.84 -8.91 6.57
CA SER A 87 -1.07 -10.02 7.50
C SER A 87 -2.50 -10.07 8.06
N MET A 88 -3.23 -8.97 8.00
CA MET A 88 -4.63 -8.92 8.43
C MET A 88 -5.57 -9.55 7.40
N ALA A 89 -6.63 -10.20 7.89
CA ALA A 89 -7.68 -10.74 7.04
C ALA A 89 -8.35 -9.63 6.19
N GLY A 90 -8.66 -9.95 4.94
CA GLY A 90 -9.27 -9.03 3.98
C GLY A 90 -8.65 -9.11 2.60
N ALA A 91 -8.96 -8.13 1.76
CA ALA A 91 -8.49 -8.05 0.38
C ALA A 91 -6.96 -7.93 0.25
N HIS A 92 -6.30 -7.36 1.26
CA HIS A 92 -4.85 -7.15 1.28
C HIS A 92 -4.05 -8.32 1.86
N TYR A 93 -4.67 -9.42 2.30
CA TYR A 93 -3.95 -10.53 2.93
C TYR A 93 -3.05 -11.30 1.94
N LEU A 94 -1.74 -11.34 2.21
CA LEU A 94 -0.71 -11.97 1.37
C LEU A 94 0.20 -13.00 2.07
N LEU A 95 0.24 -13.07 3.41
CA LEU A 95 1.25 -13.84 4.16
C LEU A 95 1.41 -15.32 3.75
N ASP A 96 0.33 -15.99 3.33
CA ASP A 96 0.37 -17.40 2.88
C ASP A 96 0.22 -17.55 1.36
N LYS A 97 0.19 -16.43 0.62
CA LYS A 97 0.00 -16.40 -0.85
C LYS A 97 1.25 -15.98 -1.60
N VAL A 98 2.08 -15.16 -0.96
CA VAL A 98 3.26 -14.53 -1.54
C VAL A 98 4.46 -14.81 -0.63
N ARG A 99 5.64 -15.02 -1.21
CA ARG A 99 6.87 -15.24 -0.43
C ARG A 99 7.17 -14.01 0.43
N MET A 100 7.72 -14.20 1.62
CA MET A 100 8.05 -13.07 2.50
C MET A 100 9.01 -12.07 1.84
N ASP A 101 10.04 -12.54 1.13
CA ASP A 101 10.98 -11.66 0.39
C ASP A 101 10.27 -10.79 -0.66
N ASP A 102 9.19 -11.31 -1.25
CA ASP A 102 8.37 -10.59 -2.25
C ASP A 102 7.44 -9.57 -1.57
N ILE A 103 6.95 -9.87 -0.36
CA ILE A 103 6.24 -8.90 0.48
C ILE A 103 7.17 -7.76 0.90
N ASP A 104 8.40 -8.07 1.31
CA ASP A 104 9.41 -7.06 1.64
C ASP A 104 9.76 -6.20 0.41
N ALA A 105 9.88 -6.82 -0.76
CA ALA A 105 10.07 -6.11 -2.02
C ALA A 105 8.89 -5.20 -2.35
N LEU A 106 7.65 -5.70 -2.20
CA LEU A 106 6.44 -4.91 -2.39
C LEU A 106 6.41 -3.69 -1.45
N ILE A 107 6.73 -3.88 -0.17
CA ILE A 107 6.83 -2.78 0.80
C ILE A 107 7.86 -1.75 0.35
N ALA A 108 9.05 -2.19 -0.10
CA ALA A 108 10.09 -1.30 -0.60
C ALA A 108 9.58 -0.45 -1.77
N TYR A 109 8.91 -1.07 -2.77
CA TYR A 109 8.31 -0.36 -3.89
C TYR A 109 7.26 0.66 -3.45
N LEU A 110 6.33 0.28 -2.56
CA LEU A 110 5.27 1.16 -2.05
C LEU A 110 5.84 2.41 -1.35
N LEU A 111 6.95 2.27 -0.64
CA LEU A 111 7.62 3.38 0.04
C LEU A 111 8.37 4.33 -0.92
N THR A 112 8.45 4.02 -2.21
CA THR A 112 9.01 4.92 -3.23
C THR A 112 7.95 5.77 -3.95
N LEU A 113 6.66 5.44 -3.81
CA LEU A 113 5.58 6.07 -4.58
C LEU A 113 5.38 7.54 -4.19
N ARG A 114 5.28 8.41 -5.21
CA ARG A 114 5.32 9.87 -5.07
C ARG A 114 4.27 10.58 -5.86
#